data_AF-A0A9X3S123-F1
#
_entry.id   AF-A0A9X3S123-F1
#
_cell.length_a   1.000
_cell.length_b   1.000
_cell.length_c   1.000
_cell.angle_alpha   90.00
_cell.angle_beta   90.00
_cell.angle_gamma   90.00
#
_symmetry.space_group_name_H-M   'P 1'
#
loop_
_entity.id
_entity.type
_entity.pdbx_description
1 polymer ?
#
loop_
_entity_poly.entity_id
_entity_poly.type
_entity_poly.pdbx_seq_one_letter_code
_entity_poly.pdbx_strand_id
1 'polypeptide(L)'
;MRVDWVHPSWRDLVIESLAANPDERRRFLRATGVDGAAVALSREGGIAGERERPLLGEDADWDALGDGLHHLCADLDEADATRLLEVLAAAGDDPEVAALRQLVLKRLAWNGKVLSVDAIAAWAAVASTLDPRPEPPAVAMTWLELEPSAAPRTPEEMERMADWLRLAEILHDHDTELLDGLGFPSRYSLLLADFAGSAPADEPPAERDLRIESLGRLAFLDERLAGLALGESIMLSQPALEPVADLPTPISNGFPIERVLRDL
;
A
#
# COMPACT_ATOMS: atom_id res chain seq x y z
N MET A 1 17.52 -2.90 -23.77
CA MET A 1 17.08 -1.51 -23.55
C MET A 1 15.62 -1.58 -23.15
N ARG A 2 15.28 -1.17 -21.93
CA ARG A 2 13.90 -1.12 -21.44
C ARG A 2 13.29 0.25 -21.77
N VAL A 3 11.96 0.32 -21.81
CA VAL A 3 11.22 1.54 -22.16
C VAL A 3 10.49 2.05 -20.92
N ASP A 4 10.89 3.24 -20.45
CA ASP A 4 10.26 3.94 -19.32
C ASP A 4 9.46 5.16 -19.85
N TRP A 5 8.38 5.52 -19.15
CA TRP A 5 7.44 6.55 -19.61
C TRP A 5 7.78 7.93 -19.03
N VAL A 6 7.71 8.97 -19.87
CA VAL A 6 8.18 10.32 -19.52
C VAL A 6 7.04 11.34 -19.38
N HIS A 7 5.86 11.13 -19.99
CA HIS A 7 4.74 12.09 -19.88
C HIS A 7 3.33 11.52 -20.21
N PRO A 8 2.26 11.89 -19.49
CA PRO A 8 0.89 11.39 -19.73
C PRO A 8 0.32 11.67 -21.13
N SER A 9 0.56 12.85 -21.71
CA SER A 9 0.03 13.19 -23.04
C SER A 9 0.66 12.39 -24.20
N TRP A 10 1.85 11.81 -23.98
CA TRP A 10 2.51 10.95 -24.98
C TRP A 10 2.04 9.50 -24.86
N ARG A 11 1.49 9.12 -23.70
CA ARG A 11 0.98 7.78 -23.44
C ARG A 11 -0.11 7.39 -24.44
N ASP A 12 -1.11 8.25 -24.64
CA ASP A 12 -2.22 7.93 -25.53
C ASP A 12 -1.78 7.80 -27.00
N LEU A 13 -0.90 8.68 -27.47
CA LEU A 13 -0.36 8.62 -28.83
C LEU A 13 0.45 7.35 -29.07
N VAL A 14 1.28 6.94 -28.09
CA VAL A 14 2.06 5.71 -28.20
C VAL A 14 1.14 4.49 -28.14
N ILE A 15 0.11 4.49 -27.28
CA ILE A 15 -0.89 3.42 -27.23
C ILE A 15 -1.58 3.29 -28.58
N GLU A 16 -2.03 4.40 -29.19
CA GLU A 16 -2.69 4.38 -30.49
C GLU A 16 -1.77 3.88 -31.61
N SER A 17 -0.52 4.32 -31.60
CA SER A 17 0.48 3.86 -32.57
C SER A 17 0.76 2.35 -32.44
N LEU A 18 0.96 1.86 -31.21
CA LEU A 18 1.21 0.44 -30.95
C LEU A 18 -0.04 -0.41 -31.25
N ALA A 19 -1.24 0.05 -30.87
CA ALA A 19 -2.48 -0.66 -31.17
C ALA A 19 -2.69 -0.86 -32.68
N ALA A 20 -2.28 0.11 -33.50
CA ALA A 20 -2.40 0.03 -34.96
C ALA A 20 -1.42 -0.95 -35.63
N ASN A 21 -0.33 -1.34 -34.98
CA ASN A 21 0.70 -2.22 -35.54
C ASN A 21 1.02 -3.43 -34.63
N PRO A 22 0.47 -4.63 -34.91
CA PRO A 22 0.66 -5.81 -34.07
C PRO A 22 2.12 -6.21 -33.85
N ASP A 23 3.00 -6.05 -34.85
CA ASP A 23 4.40 -6.43 -34.72
C ASP A 23 5.17 -5.50 -33.77
N GLU A 24 4.91 -4.20 -33.87
CA GLU A 24 5.47 -3.19 -32.96
C GLU A 24 4.91 -3.34 -31.55
N ARG A 25 3.61 -3.60 -31.42
CA ARG A 25 2.95 -3.88 -30.13
C ARG A 25 3.60 -5.04 -29.41
N ARG A 26 3.73 -6.20 -30.06
CA ARG A 26 4.35 -7.39 -29.46
C ARG A 26 5.83 -7.20 -29.16
N ARG A 27 6.54 -6.42 -29.99
CA ARG A 27 7.93 -6.04 -29.71
C ARG A 27 8.03 -5.17 -28.46
N PHE A 28 7.11 -4.22 -28.28
CA PHE A 28 7.03 -3.41 -27.07
C PHE A 28 6.73 -4.27 -25.84
N LEU A 29 5.70 -5.13 -25.91
CA LEU A 29 5.30 -5.99 -24.79
C LEU A 29 6.42 -6.92 -24.31
N ARG A 30 7.19 -7.52 -25.25
CA ARG A 30 8.37 -8.35 -24.90
C ARG A 30 9.52 -7.58 -24.25
N ALA A 31 9.60 -6.27 -24.45
CA ALA A 31 10.70 -5.43 -23.96
C ALA A 31 10.27 -4.48 -22.83
N THR A 32 9.07 -4.69 -22.30
CA THR A 32 8.41 -3.76 -21.39
C THR A 32 9.02 -3.80 -19.99
N GLY A 33 9.14 -2.63 -19.35
CA GLY A 33 9.39 -2.50 -17.92
C GLY A 33 8.08 -2.53 -17.12
N VAL A 34 8.15 -2.25 -15.81
CA VAL A 34 6.97 -2.23 -14.94
C VAL A 34 5.92 -1.23 -15.42
N ASP A 35 6.34 -0.03 -15.83
CA ASP A 35 5.40 0.99 -16.31
C ASP A 35 4.71 0.60 -17.61
N GLY A 36 5.42 -0.05 -18.54
CA GLY A 36 4.77 -0.52 -19.76
C GLY A 36 3.87 -1.73 -19.53
N ALA A 37 4.14 -2.57 -18.52
CA ALA A 37 3.20 -3.59 -18.06
C ALA A 37 1.93 -2.95 -17.47
N ALA A 38 2.08 -1.88 -16.68
CA ALA A 38 0.96 -1.09 -16.16
C ALA A 38 0.10 -0.52 -17.28
N VAL A 39 0.71 -0.01 -18.36
CA VAL A 39 -0.02 0.46 -19.53
C VAL A 39 -0.77 -0.68 -20.23
N ALA A 40 -0.13 -1.82 -20.42
CA ALA A 40 -0.74 -2.96 -21.10
C ALA A 40 -1.94 -3.53 -20.33
N LEU A 41 -1.85 -3.60 -19.01
CA LEU A 41 -2.89 -4.12 -18.10
C LEU A 41 -3.93 -3.07 -17.66
N SER A 42 -3.76 -1.81 -18.07
CA SER A 42 -4.65 -0.72 -17.72
C SER A 42 -6.08 -1.00 -18.16
N ARG A 43 -7.03 -0.89 -17.23
CA ARG A 43 -8.47 -1.01 -17.51
C ARG A 43 -9.10 0.32 -17.91
N GLU A 44 -8.45 1.41 -17.57
CA GLU A 44 -8.87 2.77 -17.88
C GLU A 44 -7.98 3.34 -18.99
N GLY A 45 -8.59 3.80 -20.09
CA GLY A 45 -7.86 4.33 -21.23
C GLY A 45 -8.74 5.02 -22.28
N GLY A 46 -8.13 5.91 -23.07
CA GLY A 46 -8.82 6.74 -24.06
C GLY A 46 -9.49 7.98 -23.45
N ILE A 47 -9.97 8.88 -24.31
CA ILE A 47 -10.49 10.21 -23.93
C ILE A 47 -11.67 10.12 -22.92
N ALA A 48 -12.41 9.00 -22.92
CA ALA A 48 -13.55 8.75 -22.05
C ALA A 48 -13.35 7.57 -21.07
N GLY A 49 -12.16 6.97 -21.00
CA GLY A 49 -11.91 5.79 -20.16
C GLY A 49 -12.53 4.48 -20.67
N GLU A 50 -13.06 4.46 -21.89
CA GLU A 50 -13.82 3.34 -22.45
C GLU A 50 -12.92 2.19 -22.97
N ARG A 51 -11.60 2.38 -23.08
CA ARG A 51 -10.69 1.36 -23.63
C ARG A 51 -10.11 0.50 -22.52
N GLU A 52 -10.55 -0.74 -22.45
CA GLU A 52 -9.97 -1.77 -21.57
C GLU A 52 -8.79 -2.47 -22.28
N ARG A 53 -7.61 -2.49 -21.64
CA ARG A 53 -6.41 -3.22 -22.09
C ARG A 53 -6.04 -2.99 -23.56
N PRO A 54 -5.75 -1.73 -23.96
CA PRO A 54 -5.64 -1.34 -25.37
C PRO A 54 -4.47 -1.99 -26.13
N LEU A 55 -3.53 -2.66 -25.42
CA LEU A 55 -2.40 -3.35 -26.02
C LEU A 55 -2.54 -4.88 -26.04
N LEU A 56 -3.62 -5.45 -25.49
CA LEU A 56 -3.80 -6.89 -25.30
C LEU A 56 -5.04 -7.36 -26.07
N GLY A 57 -5.01 -7.20 -27.40
CA GLY A 57 -6.16 -7.48 -28.27
C GLY A 57 -6.21 -8.92 -28.79
N GLU A 58 -5.07 -9.60 -28.85
CA GLU A 58 -4.93 -10.97 -29.36
C GLU A 58 -4.14 -11.84 -28.38
N ASP A 59 -4.34 -13.16 -28.43
CA ASP A 59 -3.63 -14.18 -27.65
C ASP A 59 -2.10 -14.00 -27.70
N ALA A 60 -1.56 -13.77 -28.91
CA ALA A 60 -0.12 -13.53 -29.10
C ALA A 60 0.41 -12.25 -28.43
N ASP A 61 -0.46 -11.32 -28.03
CA ASP A 61 -0.07 -10.14 -27.26
C ASP A 61 0.11 -10.49 -25.77
N TRP A 62 -0.74 -11.38 -25.24
CA TRP A 62 -0.61 -11.92 -23.88
C TRP A 62 0.67 -12.76 -23.74
N ASP A 63 0.96 -13.63 -24.71
CA ASP A 63 2.22 -14.37 -24.77
C ASP A 63 3.42 -13.42 -24.77
N ALA A 64 3.37 -12.36 -25.59
CA ALA A 64 4.44 -11.39 -25.68
C ALA A 64 4.67 -10.64 -24.35
N LEU A 65 3.60 -10.29 -23.63
CA LEU A 65 3.69 -9.69 -22.29
C LEU A 65 4.23 -10.70 -21.27
N GLY A 66 3.73 -11.94 -21.30
CA GLY A 66 4.20 -13.02 -20.43
C GLY A 66 5.69 -13.28 -20.57
N ASP A 67 6.20 -13.39 -21.79
CA ASP A 67 7.63 -13.51 -22.09
C ASP A 67 8.43 -12.31 -21.56
N GLY A 68 7.91 -11.10 -21.75
CA GLY A 68 8.53 -9.88 -21.24
C GLY A 68 8.65 -9.88 -19.71
N LEU A 69 7.54 -10.16 -19.01
CA LEU A 69 7.48 -10.22 -17.56
C LEU A 69 8.36 -11.35 -17.00
N HIS A 70 8.39 -12.49 -17.66
CA HIS A 70 9.24 -13.61 -17.29
C HIS A 70 10.72 -13.23 -17.24
N HIS A 71 11.18 -12.46 -18.22
CA HIS A 71 12.55 -11.95 -18.24
C HIS A 71 12.75 -10.79 -17.26
N LEU A 72 11.77 -9.88 -17.17
CA LEU A 72 11.82 -8.72 -16.29
C LEU A 72 12.05 -9.11 -14.83
N CYS A 73 11.31 -10.11 -14.33
CA CYS A 73 11.33 -10.52 -12.91
C CYS A 73 12.72 -10.91 -12.39
N ALA A 74 13.62 -11.39 -13.26
CA ALA A 74 14.96 -11.80 -12.84
C ALA A 74 15.84 -10.62 -12.40
N ASP A 75 15.53 -9.41 -12.87
CA ASP A 75 16.33 -8.21 -12.63
C ASP A 75 15.57 -7.15 -11.81
N LEU A 76 14.38 -7.45 -11.29
CA LEU A 76 13.64 -6.49 -10.47
C LEU A 76 14.26 -6.38 -9.08
N ASP A 77 14.40 -5.16 -8.59
CA ASP A 77 14.54 -4.92 -7.17
C ASP A 77 13.18 -5.06 -6.47
N GLU A 78 13.18 -4.95 -5.14
CA GLU A 78 11.97 -5.15 -4.34
C GLU A 78 10.91 -4.07 -4.62
N ALA A 79 11.30 -2.82 -4.82
CA ALA A 79 10.38 -1.72 -5.06
C ALA A 79 9.66 -1.89 -6.41
N ASP A 80 10.40 -2.21 -7.47
CA ASP A 80 9.80 -2.47 -8.78
C ASP A 80 8.96 -3.74 -8.80
N ALA A 81 9.37 -4.78 -8.08
CA ALA A 81 8.57 -6.00 -7.95
C ALA A 81 7.27 -5.74 -7.19
N THR A 82 7.30 -4.95 -6.12
CA THR A 82 6.10 -4.51 -5.38
C THR A 82 5.15 -3.76 -6.29
N ARG A 83 5.66 -2.76 -7.03
CA ARG A 83 4.88 -1.99 -8.01
C ARG A 83 4.27 -2.88 -9.11
N LEU A 84 5.00 -3.88 -9.61
CA LEU A 84 4.47 -4.82 -10.59
C LEU A 84 3.33 -5.68 -10.02
N LEU A 85 3.44 -6.12 -8.77
CA LEU A 85 2.38 -6.89 -8.11
C LEU A 85 1.12 -6.05 -7.89
N GLU A 86 1.27 -4.79 -7.50
CA GLU A 86 0.14 -3.84 -7.38
C GLU A 86 -0.58 -3.66 -8.72
N VAL A 87 0.18 -3.50 -9.81
CA VAL A 87 -0.36 -3.43 -11.18
C VAL A 87 -1.16 -4.69 -11.52
N LEU A 88 -0.63 -5.87 -11.19
CA LEU A 88 -1.31 -7.15 -11.45
C LEU A 88 -2.55 -7.35 -10.58
N ALA A 89 -2.54 -6.89 -9.33
CA ALA A 89 -3.69 -6.92 -8.45
C ALA A 89 -4.83 -6.05 -8.99
N ALA A 90 -4.51 -4.87 -9.54
CA ALA A 90 -5.49 -3.94 -10.12
C ALA A 90 -6.03 -4.36 -11.51
N ALA A 91 -5.39 -5.32 -12.18
CA ALA A 91 -5.71 -5.69 -13.57
C ALA A 91 -7.07 -6.42 -13.77
N GLY A 92 -7.84 -6.65 -12.71
CA GLY A 92 -9.15 -7.31 -12.74
C GLY A 92 -9.05 -8.85 -12.78
N ASP A 93 -10.20 -9.52 -12.79
CA ASP A 93 -10.27 -10.99 -12.74
C ASP A 93 -10.55 -11.58 -14.12
N ASP A 94 -9.49 -12.09 -14.73
CA ASP A 94 -9.48 -12.66 -16.08
C ASP A 94 -8.45 -13.80 -16.12
N PRO A 95 -8.71 -14.91 -16.85
CA PRO A 95 -7.80 -16.06 -16.87
C PRO A 95 -6.38 -15.73 -17.32
N GLU A 96 -6.20 -14.82 -18.27
CA GLU A 96 -4.86 -14.42 -18.74
C GLU A 96 -4.12 -13.63 -17.66
N VAL A 97 -4.82 -12.72 -16.98
CA VAL A 97 -4.25 -12.01 -15.83
C VAL A 97 -3.89 -12.98 -14.69
N ALA A 98 -4.73 -13.98 -14.42
CA ALA A 98 -4.42 -15.01 -13.42
C ALA A 98 -3.15 -15.80 -13.81
N ALA A 99 -2.97 -16.13 -15.09
CA ALA A 99 -1.76 -16.78 -15.58
C ALA A 99 -0.52 -15.88 -15.41
N LEU A 100 -0.62 -14.58 -15.71
CA LEU A 100 0.47 -13.62 -15.49
C LEU A 100 0.81 -13.45 -14.00
N ARG A 101 -0.20 -13.37 -13.12
CA ARG A 101 -0.02 -13.33 -11.66
C ARG A 101 0.76 -14.55 -11.18
N GLN A 102 0.36 -15.74 -11.61
CA GLN A 102 1.04 -16.98 -11.25
C GLN A 102 2.49 -17.01 -11.79
N LEU A 103 2.70 -16.58 -13.04
CA LEU A 103 4.01 -16.48 -13.66
C LEU A 103 4.95 -15.56 -12.85
N VAL A 104 4.50 -14.35 -12.53
CA VAL A 104 5.30 -13.35 -11.81
C VAL A 104 5.61 -13.80 -10.40
N LEU A 105 4.61 -14.27 -9.63
CA LEU A 105 4.84 -14.78 -8.28
C LEU A 105 5.86 -15.93 -8.23
N LYS A 106 5.77 -16.86 -9.17
CA LYS A 106 6.76 -17.95 -9.30
C LYS A 106 8.16 -17.45 -9.64
N ARG A 107 8.28 -16.30 -10.32
CA ARG A 107 9.55 -15.77 -10.84
C ARG A 107 10.28 -14.82 -9.90
N LEU A 108 9.60 -14.10 -9.02
CA LEU A 108 10.22 -13.11 -8.13
C LEU A 108 11.27 -13.69 -7.15
N ALA A 109 11.32 -15.01 -6.97
CA ALA A 109 12.39 -15.70 -6.23
C ALA A 109 12.66 -15.11 -4.83
N TRP A 110 11.60 -14.72 -4.13
CA TRP A 110 11.66 -14.13 -2.79
C TRP A 110 11.89 -15.14 -1.66
N ASN A 111 12.10 -16.41 -2.01
CA ASN A 111 12.36 -17.46 -1.03
C ASN A 111 13.64 -17.18 -0.26
N GLY A 112 13.54 -17.17 1.08
CA GLY A 112 14.71 -17.02 1.95
C GLY A 112 15.26 -15.59 2.04
N LYS A 113 14.48 -14.56 1.70
CA LYS A 113 14.82 -13.15 1.90
C LYS A 113 13.88 -12.49 2.90
N VAL A 114 14.39 -11.53 3.68
CA VAL A 114 13.54 -10.56 4.39
C VAL A 114 13.02 -9.58 3.36
N LEU A 115 11.71 -9.37 3.37
CA LEU A 115 11.00 -8.42 2.52
C LEU A 115 10.38 -7.32 3.38
N SER A 116 10.16 -6.14 2.80
CA SER A 116 9.31 -5.12 3.41
C SER A 116 7.87 -5.59 3.55
N VAL A 117 7.13 -4.93 4.46
CA VAL A 117 5.70 -5.18 4.65
C VAL A 117 4.90 -4.82 3.40
N ASP A 118 5.31 -3.80 2.65
CA ASP A 118 4.68 -3.43 1.37
C ASP A 118 4.81 -4.54 0.33
N ALA A 119 6.00 -5.14 0.19
CA ALA A 119 6.20 -6.26 -0.72
C ALA A 119 5.35 -7.48 -0.34
N ILE A 120 5.24 -7.79 0.96
CA ILE A 120 4.39 -8.88 1.47
C ILE A 120 2.91 -8.57 1.23
N ALA A 121 2.47 -7.33 1.46
CA ALA A 121 1.10 -6.89 1.20
C ALA A 121 0.73 -7.02 -0.29
N ALA A 122 1.61 -6.54 -1.18
CA ALA A 122 1.40 -6.63 -2.62
C ALA A 122 1.37 -8.09 -3.10
N TRP A 123 2.24 -8.95 -2.55
CA TRP A 123 2.18 -10.39 -2.79
C TRP A 123 0.85 -10.99 -2.33
N ALA A 124 0.41 -10.66 -1.12
CA ALA A 124 -0.79 -11.21 -0.51
C ALA A 124 -2.03 -10.83 -1.35
N ALA A 125 -2.11 -9.57 -1.79
CA ALA A 125 -3.17 -9.06 -2.67
C ALA A 125 -3.26 -9.83 -4.00
N VAL A 126 -2.12 -10.21 -4.59
CA VAL A 126 -2.12 -11.04 -5.81
C VAL A 126 -2.47 -12.49 -5.49
N ALA A 127 -1.87 -13.06 -4.44
CA ALA A 127 -2.01 -14.46 -4.07
C ALA A 127 -3.44 -14.84 -3.67
N SER A 128 -4.21 -13.95 -3.05
CA SER A 128 -5.62 -14.20 -2.69
C SER A 128 -6.54 -14.42 -3.89
N THR A 129 -6.14 -13.95 -5.08
CA THR A 129 -6.93 -14.10 -6.32
C THR A 129 -6.65 -15.42 -7.06
N LEU A 130 -5.70 -16.23 -6.59
CA LEU A 130 -5.25 -17.46 -7.24
C LEU A 130 -5.75 -18.71 -6.52
N ASP A 131 -6.10 -19.74 -7.29
CA ASP A 131 -6.46 -21.08 -6.80
C ASP A 131 -5.69 -22.17 -7.59
N PRO A 132 -4.83 -22.98 -6.94
CA PRO A 132 -4.49 -22.94 -5.52
C PRO A 132 -3.67 -21.68 -5.17
N ARG A 133 -3.88 -21.19 -3.94
CA ARG A 133 -3.09 -20.09 -3.38
C ARG A 133 -1.59 -20.49 -3.35
N PRO A 134 -0.68 -19.64 -3.84
CA PRO A 134 0.76 -19.92 -3.77
C PRO A 134 1.28 -19.86 -2.33
N GLU A 135 2.37 -20.57 -2.06
CA GLU A 135 3.06 -20.50 -0.75
C GLU A 135 3.59 -19.08 -0.48
N PRO A 136 3.44 -18.57 0.76
CA PRO A 136 3.95 -17.26 1.12
C PRO A 136 5.48 -17.18 1.01
N PRO A 137 6.06 -15.98 0.78
CA PRO A 137 7.49 -15.77 0.92
C PRO A 137 7.93 -16.03 2.37
N ALA A 138 9.21 -15.84 2.70
CA ALA A 138 9.76 -16.13 4.02
C ALA A 138 9.32 -15.10 5.11
N VAL A 139 8.02 -14.93 5.31
CA VAL A 139 7.39 -13.95 6.19
C VAL A 139 7.87 -14.09 7.64
N ALA A 140 8.16 -15.32 8.10
CA ALA A 140 8.69 -15.54 9.44
C ALA A 140 10.01 -14.80 9.70
N MET A 141 10.84 -14.55 8.67
CA MET A 141 12.07 -13.78 8.85
C MET A 141 11.79 -12.28 8.99
N THR A 142 10.91 -11.72 8.15
CA THR A 142 10.44 -10.33 8.29
C THR A 142 9.78 -10.12 9.65
N TRP A 143 8.98 -11.09 10.12
CA TRP A 143 8.37 -11.05 11.45
C TRP A 143 9.43 -10.92 12.55
N LEU A 144 10.47 -11.76 12.53
CA LEU A 144 11.54 -11.72 13.53
C LEU A 144 12.36 -10.42 13.48
N GLU A 145 12.52 -9.82 12.30
CA GLU A 145 13.22 -8.54 12.15
C GLU A 145 12.41 -7.36 12.70
N LEU A 146 11.08 -7.40 12.52
CA LEU A 146 10.17 -6.36 12.99
C LEU A 146 9.74 -6.55 14.45
N GLU A 147 9.91 -7.75 15.03
CA GLU A 147 9.41 -8.11 16.37
C GLU A 147 9.83 -7.06 17.42
N PRO A 148 8.87 -6.31 18.01
CA PRO A 148 9.20 -5.30 18.99
C PRO A 148 9.51 -5.94 20.34
N SER A 149 10.50 -5.39 21.06
CA SER A 149 10.84 -5.84 22.41
C SER A 149 10.04 -5.13 23.52
N ALA A 150 9.46 -3.96 23.21
CA ALA A 150 8.69 -3.13 24.13
C ALA A 150 7.76 -2.20 23.35
N ALA A 151 6.86 -1.49 24.04
CA ALA A 151 6.09 -0.41 23.43
C ALA A 151 7.02 0.72 22.92
N PRO A 152 6.70 1.33 21.77
CA PRO A 152 7.56 2.31 21.10
C PRO A 152 7.67 3.60 21.88
N ARG A 153 8.90 4.12 21.97
CA ARG A 153 9.26 5.38 22.65
C ARG A 153 9.94 6.38 21.72
N THR A 154 10.41 5.93 20.57
CA THR A 154 10.98 6.78 19.50
C THR A 154 10.15 6.66 18.23
N PRO A 155 10.26 7.64 17.30
CA PRO A 155 9.63 7.56 15.99
C PRO A 155 9.96 6.26 15.23
N GLU A 156 11.23 5.84 15.23
CA GLU A 156 11.66 4.63 14.52
C GLU A 156 11.09 3.35 15.15
N GLU A 157 10.92 3.33 16.48
CA GLU A 157 10.25 2.22 17.16
C GLU A 157 8.75 2.21 16.84
N MET A 158 8.13 3.37 16.68
CA MET A 158 6.72 3.51 16.30
C MET A 158 6.49 3.03 14.86
N GLU A 159 7.35 3.42 13.92
CA GLU A 159 7.35 2.89 12.55
C GLU A 159 7.46 1.36 12.54
N ARG A 160 8.43 0.80 13.28
CA ARG A 160 8.58 -0.66 13.39
C ARG A 160 7.35 -1.35 13.99
N MET A 161 6.74 -0.76 15.04
CA MET A 161 5.52 -1.30 15.64
C MET A 161 4.35 -1.29 14.64
N ALA A 162 4.20 -0.20 13.89
CA ALA A 162 3.16 -0.06 12.89
C ALA A 162 3.31 -1.11 11.77
N ASP A 163 4.54 -1.28 11.26
CA ASP A 163 4.87 -2.30 10.26
C ASP A 163 4.62 -3.71 10.78
N TRP A 164 5.00 -4.00 12.03
CA TRP A 164 4.77 -5.31 12.64
C TRP A 164 3.27 -5.61 12.81
N LEU A 165 2.46 -4.64 13.25
CA LEU A 165 1.00 -4.80 13.35
C LEU A 165 0.33 -4.90 11.98
N ARG A 166 0.82 -4.17 10.98
CA ARG A 166 0.36 -4.30 9.59
C ARG A 166 0.70 -5.69 9.03
N LEU A 167 1.87 -6.23 9.34
CA LEU A 167 2.22 -7.61 8.96
C LEU A 167 1.30 -8.63 9.65
N ALA A 168 0.98 -8.42 10.93
CA ALA A 168 0.02 -9.27 11.65
C ALA A 168 -1.37 -9.23 11.02
N GLU A 169 -1.84 -8.06 10.58
CA GLU A 169 -3.10 -7.89 9.84
C GLU A 169 -3.09 -8.67 8.52
N ILE A 170 -2.04 -8.54 7.72
CA ILE A 170 -1.89 -9.30 6.47
C ILE A 170 -1.92 -10.81 6.75
N LEU A 171 -1.21 -11.28 7.78
CA LEU A 171 -1.23 -12.69 8.13
C LEU A 171 -2.58 -13.15 8.67
N HIS A 172 -3.31 -12.30 9.39
CA HIS A 172 -4.65 -12.63 9.86
C HIS A 172 -5.61 -12.90 8.69
N ASP A 173 -5.52 -12.12 7.62
CA ASP A 173 -6.38 -12.28 6.44
C ASP A 173 -5.96 -13.46 5.55
N HIS A 174 -4.67 -13.83 5.56
CA HIS A 174 -4.11 -14.76 4.59
C HIS A 174 -3.63 -16.11 5.14
N ASP A 175 -3.14 -16.17 6.38
CA ASP A 175 -2.56 -17.37 7.00
C ASP A 175 -2.59 -17.25 8.54
N THR A 176 -3.79 -17.47 9.10
CA THR A 176 -4.01 -17.44 10.55
C THR A 176 -3.21 -18.51 11.29
N GLU A 177 -2.97 -19.67 10.68
CA GLU A 177 -2.17 -20.74 11.28
C GLU A 177 -0.71 -20.32 11.44
N LEU A 178 -0.13 -19.64 10.45
CA LEU A 178 1.20 -19.06 10.58
C LEU A 178 1.24 -17.97 11.66
N LEU A 179 0.26 -17.07 11.70
CA LEU A 179 0.19 -16.02 12.72
C LEU A 179 0.11 -16.60 14.15
N ASP A 180 -0.73 -17.62 14.34
CA ASP A 180 -0.85 -18.36 15.59
C ASP A 180 0.46 -19.08 15.94
N GLY A 181 1.12 -19.68 14.94
CA GLY A 181 2.43 -20.33 15.09
C GLY A 181 3.56 -19.37 15.49
N LEU A 182 3.47 -18.10 15.09
CA LEU A 182 4.35 -17.02 15.56
C LEU A 182 4.01 -16.56 16.99
N GLY A 183 2.88 -17.02 17.54
CA GLY A 183 2.44 -16.80 18.91
C GLY A 183 1.60 -15.55 19.09
N PHE A 184 1.13 -14.90 18.02
CA PHE A 184 0.35 -13.68 18.10
C PHE A 184 -1.15 -13.99 18.33
N PRO A 185 -1.90 -13.20 19.13
CA PRO A 185 -1.43 -12.12 20.00
C PRO A 185 -0.92 -12.62 21.38
N SER A 186 -1.11 -13.90 21.70
CA SER A 186 -0.94 -14.44 23.07
C SER A 186 0.44 -14.21 23.68
N ARG A 187 1.52 -14.51 22.94
CA ARG A 187 2.92 -14.31 23.37
C ARG A 187 3.26 -12.84 23.64
N TYR A 188 2.55 -11.92 22.97
CA TYR A 188 2.81 -10.49 22.99
C TYR A 188 1.83 -9.70 23.86
N SER A 189 0.92 -10.38 24.57
CA SER A 189 -0.18 -9.75 25.31
C SER A 189 0.24 -8.58 26.23
N LEU A 190 1.36 -8.71 26.96
CA LEU A 190 1.85 -7.64 27.83
C LEU A 190 2.35 -6.42 27.03
N LEU A 191 3.06 -6.66 25.94
CA LEU A 191 3.58 -5.60 25.06
C LEU A 191 2.43 -4.88 24.34
N LEU A 192 1.45 -5.64 23.84
CA LEU A 192 0.28 -5.07 23.16
C LEU A 192 -0.58 -4.25 24.13
N ALA A 193 -0.75 -4.72 25.38
CA ALA A 193 -1.46 -3.96 26.40
C ALA A 193 -0.73 -2.68 26.81
N ASP A 194 0.60 -2.72 26.92
CA ASP A 194 1.43 -1.53 27.19
C ASP A 194 1.32 -0.52 26.05
N PHE A 195 1.44 -0.98 24.79
CA PHE A 195 1.26 -0.13 23.62
C PHE A 195 -0.15 0.49 23.58
N ALA A 196 -1.19 -0.33 23.77
CA ALA A 196 -2.59 0.11 23.77
C ALA A 196 -2.92 1.12 24.89
N GLY A 197 -2.16 1.12 25.99
CA GLY A 197 -2.30 2.10 27.08
C GLY A 197 -1.32 3.27 27.02
N SER A 198 -0.47 3.36 25.99
CA SER A 198 0.56 4.38 25.85
C SER A 198 0.14 5.47 24.86
N ALA A 199 0.02 6.70 25.35
CA ALA A 199 -0.25 7.89 24.55
C ALA A 199 0.66 9.04 25.02
N PRO A 200 1.86 9.21 24.40
CA PRO A 200 2.76 10.29 24.77
C PRO A 200 2.09 11.65 24.48
N ALA A 201 2.04 12.53 25.48
CA ALA A 201 1.38 13.84 25.34
C ALA A 201 2.03 14.72 24.26
N ASP A 202 3.35 14.59 24.10
CA ASP A 202 4.19 15.38 23.19
C ASP A 202 4.54 14.63 21.90
N GLU A 203 3.75 13.62 21.50
CA GLU A 203 3.99 12.88 20.26
C GLU A 203 3.79 13.80 19.03
N PRO A 204 4.77 13.85 18.10
CA PRO A 204 4.62 14.69 16.91
C PRO A 204 3.50 14.18 15.99
N PRO A 205 2.96 15.04 15.10
CA PRO A 205 1.73 14.71 14.36
C PRO A 205 1.81 13.44 13.50
N ALA A 206 2.95 13.19 12.85
CA ALA A 206 3.10 12.04 11.97
C ALA A 206 3.07 10.71 12.76
N GLU A 207 3.79 10.66 13.88
CA GLU A 207 3.82 9.51 14.79
C GLU A 207 2.46 9.30 15.47
N ARG A 208 1.76 10.39 15.78
CA ARG A 208 0.40 10.36 16.32
C ARG A 208 -0.58 9.71 15.35
N ASP A 209 -0.56 10.13 14.08
CA ASP A 209 -1.41 9.55 13.02
C ASP A 209 -1.10 8.05 12.84
N LEU A 210 0.19 7.70 12.83
CA LEU A 210 0.63 6.31 12.72
C LEU A 210 0.20 5.46 13.94
N ARG A 211 0.21 6.04 15.15
CA ARG A 211 -0.30 5.40 16.36
C ARG A 211 -1.81 5.19 16.30
N ILE A 212 -2.58 6.18 15.86
CA ILE A 212 -4.03 6.09 15.69
C ILE A 212 -4.38 4.91 14.77
N GLU A 213 -3.67 4.80 13.64
CA GLU A 213 -3.85 3.72 12.67
C GLU A 213 -3.47 2.35 13.27
N SER A 214 -2.32 2.28 13.95
CA SER A 214 -1.82 1.07 14.61
C SER A 214 -2.75 0.57 15.72
N LEU A 215 -3.36 1.48 16.50
CA LEU A 215 -4.37 1.14 17.50
C LEU A 215 -5.65 0.62 16.85
N GLY A 216 -6.04 1.17 15.70
CA GLY A 216 -7.14 0.64 14.89
C GLY A 216 -6.91 -0.81 14.48
N ARG A 217 -5.70 -1.12 13.96
CA ARG A 217 -5.30 -2.49 13.64
C ARG A 217 -5.28 -3.40 14.85
N LEU A 218 -4.70 -2.96 15.96
CA LEU A 218 -4.66 -3.75 17.19
C LEU A 218 -6.08 -4.09 17.68
N ALA A 219 -7.02 -3.16 17.57
CA ALA A 219 -8.40 -3.41 17.96
C ALA A 219 -9.08 -4.47 17.10
N PHE A 220 -8.73 -4.54 15.81
CA PHE A 220 -9.18 -5.60 14.91
C PHE A 220 -8.52 -6.94 15.26
N LEU A 221 -7.22 -6.93 15.58
CA LEU A 221 -6.40 -8.13 15.75
C LEU A 221 -6.51 -8.80 17.13
N ASP A 222 -6.84 -8.06 18.19
CA ASP A 222 -7.00 -8.62 19.55
C ASP A 222 -8.28 -8.07 20.21
N GLU A 223 -9.35 -8.88 20.18
CA GLU A 223 -10.66 -8.53 20.75
C GLU A 223 -10.56 -8.12 22.24
N ARG A 224 -9.59 -8.66 22.99
CA ARG A 224 -9.41 -8.34 24.41
C ARG A 224 -8.93 -6.91 24.62
N LEU A 225 -8.21 -6.34 23.65
CA LEU A 225 -7.66 -5.00 23.67
C LEU A 225 -8.47 -4.02 22.83
N ALA A 226 -9.45 -4.48 22.04
CA ALA A 226 -10.25 -3.65 21.15
C ALA A 226 -10.85 -2.41 21.83
N GLY A 227 -11.47 -2.58 23.00
CA GLY A 227 -12.05 -1.46 23.74
C GLY A 227 -11.02 -0.42 24.19
N LEU A 228 -9.84 -0.86 24.64
CA LEU A 228 -8.76 0.02 25.08
C LEU A 228 -8.15 0.75 23.89
N ALA A 229 -7.79 0.02 22.83
CA ALA A 229 -7.13 0.56 21.65
C ALA A 229 -8.03 1.55 20.89
N LEU A 230 -9.32 1.25 20.72
CA LEU A 230 -10.28 2.19 20.13
C LEU A 230 -10.48 3.43 21.01
N GLY A 231 -10.54 3.26 22.34
CA GLY A 231 -10.64 4.37 23.27
C GLY A 231 -9.49 5.36 23.11
N GLU A 232 -8.25 4.87 23.11
CA GLU A 232 -7.07 5.70 22.91
C GLU A 232 -6.99 6.31 21.50
N SER A 233 -7.34 5.54 20.46
CA SER A 233 -7.39 6.04 19.07
C SER A 233 -8.37 7.20 18.91
N ILE A 234 -9.54 7.13 19.56
CA ILE A 234 -10.53 8.22 19.59
C ILE A 234 -10.00 9.42 20.37
N MET A 235 -9.33 9.20 21.50
CA MET A 235 -8.75 10.29 22.30
C MET A 235 -7.65 11.03 21.55
N LEU A 236 -6.80 10.31 20.82
CA LEU A 236 -5.70 10.89 20.04
C LEU A 236 -6.17 11.64 18.80
N SER A 237 -7.27 11.18 18.18
CA SER A 237 -7.92 11.82 17.02
C SER A 237 -8.58 13.16 17.34
N GLN A 238 -8.81 13.48 18.62
CA GLN A 238 -9.35 14.78 18.99
C GLN A 238 -8.27 15.86 18.79
N PRO A 239 -8.59 16.97 18.10
CA PRO A 239 -7.63 18.05 17.99
C PRO A 239 -7.25 18.49 19.40
N ALA A 240 -5.95 18.59 19.66
CA ALA A 240 -5.48 19.22 20.88
C ALA A 240 -6.20 20.57 20.95
N LEU A 241 -7.02 20.76 21.98
CA LEU A 241 -7.60 22.07 22.26
C LEU A 241 -6.40 22.97 22.50
N GLU A 242 -5.95 23.65 21.45
CA GLU A 242 -4.98 24.72 21.62
C GLU A 242 -5.58 25.62 22.69
N PRO A 243 -4.86 25.87 23.81
CA PRO A 243 -5.35 26.83 24.77
C PRO A 243 -5.60 28.10 23.96
N VAL A 244 -6.87 28.49 23.84
CA VAL A 244 -7.26 29.71 23.13
C VAL A 244 -6.41 30.79 23.77
N ALA A 245 -5.34 31.20 23.07
CA ALA A 245 -4.45 32.22 23.57
C ALA A 245 -5.36 33.40 23.89
N ASP A 246 -5.36 33.82 25.17
CA ASP A 246 -6.24 34.86 25.70
C ASP A 246 -6.37 35.96 24.65
N LEU A 247 -7.47 35.90 23.86
CA LEU A 247 -7.70 36.90 22.85
C LEU A 247 -7.79 38.19 23.65
N PRO A 248 -6.95 39.20 23.36
CA PRO A 248 -7.01 40.46 24.10
C PRO A 248 -8.47 40.89 24.09
N THR A 249 -9.04 41.04 25.29
CA THR A 249 -10.43 41.45 25.48
C THR A 249 -10.71 42.56 24.49
N PRO A 250 -11.75 42.45 23.64
CA PRO A 250 -11.98 43.43 22.59
C PRO A 250 -12.00 44.80 23.25
N ILE A 251 -10.98 45.61 22.96
CA ILE A 251 -10.94 46.98 23.42
C ILE A 251 -12.19 47.60 22.82
N SER A 252 -13.14 47.94 23.70
CA SER A 252 -14.39 48.63 23.36
C SER A 252 -14.06 50.04 22.86
N ASN A 253 -13.49 50.12 21.67
CA ASN A 253 -13.36 51.34 20.90
C ASN A 253 -14.49 51.28 19.88
N GLY A 254 -15.58 51.97 20.22
CA GLY A 254 -16.78 52.05 19.39
C GLY A 254 -16.43 52.34 17.93
N PHE A 255 -16.96 51.51 17.03
CA PHE A 255 -16.96 51.78 15.60
C PHE A 255 -17.78 53.07 15.34
N PRO A 256 -17.19 54.15 14.80
CA PRO A 256 -17.97 55.32 14.45
C PRO A 256 -18.64 55.07 13.09
N ILE A 257 -19.93 54.70 13.14
CA ILE A 257 -20.85 54.58 11.99
C ILE A 257 -20.86 55.88 11.15
N GLU A 258 -20.44 57.00 11.72
CA GLU A 258 -20.37 58.31 11.07
C GLU A 258 -19.44 58.38 9.85
N ARG A 259 -18.47 57.45 9.69
CA ARG A 259 -17.55 57.49 8.55
C ARG A 259 -18.10 56.88 7.26
N VAL A 260 -19.10 56.00 7.35
CA VAL A 260 -19.70 55.32 6.19
C VAL A 260 -20.80 56.17 5.52
N LEU A 261 -21.41 57.11 6.25
CA LEU A 261 -22.50 57.94 5.74
C LEU A 261 -22.06 59.25 5.08
N ARG A 262 -20.76 59.52 4.93
CA ARG A 262 -20.25 60.68 4.18
C ARG A 262 -19.93 60.40 2.71
N ASP A 263 -19.91 59.13 2.31
CA ASP A 263 -19.62 58.71 0.94
C ASP A 263 -20.87 58.17 0.20
N LEU A 264 -22.06 58.56 0.66
CA LEU A 264 -23.35 58.44 -0.06
C LEU A 264 -23.94 59.84 -0.24
#